data_AF-A0A6B3ECV3-F1
#
_entry.id   AF-A0A6B3ECV3-F1
#
_cell.length_a   1.000
_cell.length_b   1.000
_cell.length_c   1.000
_cell.angle_alpha   90.00
_cell.angle_beta   90.00
_cell.angle_gamma   90.00
#
_symmetry.space_group_name_H-M   'P 1'
#
loop_
_entity.id
_entity.type
_entity.pdbx_description
1 polymer ?
#
loop_
_entity_poly.entity_id
_entity_poly.type
_entity_poly.pdbx_seq_one_letter_code
_entity_poly.pdbx_strand_id
1 'polypeptide(L)' 'MAFLNKGLTIKLTDERESAKATVGADSAEVVDAEEPPEARTVTYHYEGGIVDFVKYLNSRKGEVIHPSVIDVE' A
#
# COMPACT_ATOMS: atom_id res chain seq x y z
N MET A 1 -1.37 -10.12 -3.79
CA MET A 1 -0.43 -10.86 -4.68
C MET A 1 1.02 -10.49 -4.43
N ALA A 2 1.39 -9.20 -4.31
CA ALA A 2 2.78 -8.80 -4.08
C ALA A 2 3.45 -9.50 -2.88
N PHE A 3 2.74 -9.67 -1.75
CA PHE A 3 3.26 -10.42 -0.59
C PHE A 3 3.65 -11.89 -0.86
N LEU A 4 3.09 -12.52 -1.90
CA LEU A 4 3.37 -13.94 -2.17
C LEU A 4 4.67 -14.13 -2.96
N ASN A 5 5.16 -13.07 -3.61
CA ASN A 5 6.35 -13.11 -4.46
C ASN A 5 7.34 -12.09 -3.90
N LYS A 6 8.33 -12.57 -3.14
CA LYS A 6 9.39 -11.72 -2.56
C LYS A 6 10.10 -10.93 -3.69
N GLY A 7 10.27 -9.63 -3.50
CA GLY A 7 10.94 -8.73 -4.47
C GLY A 7 10.10 -8.35 -5.70
N LEU A 8 8.85 -8.81 -5.82
CA LEU A 8 7.96 -8.40 -6.92
C LEU A 8 7.33 -7.04 -6.63
N THR A 9 7.48 -6.11 -7.58
CA THR A 9 6.78 -4.82 -7.56
C THR A 9 5.50 -4.87 -8.40
N ILE A 10 4.36 -4.52 -7.80
CA ILE A 10 3.08 -4.35 -8.49
C ILE A 10 2.67 -2.89 -8.41
N LYS A 11 2.42 -2.24 -9.56
CA LYS A 11 1.90 -0.86 -9.64
C LYS A 11 0.45 -0.88 -10.10
N LEU A 12 -0.42 -0.17 -9.40
CA LEU A 12 -1.83 0.02 -9.73
C LEU A 12 -2.09 1.51 -9.92
N THR A 13 -2.50 1.91 -11.12
CA THR A 13 -2.91 3.28 -11.43
C THR A 13 -4.39 3.27 -11.82
N ASP A 14 -5.20 4.09 -11.13
CA ASP A 14 -6.63 4.24 -11.44
C ASP A 14 -6.86 5.49 -12.29
N GLU A 15 -7.13 5.29 -13.58
CA GLU A 15 -7.30 6.37 -14.56
C GLU A 15 -8.72 6.93 -14.63
N ARG A 16 -9.67 6.43 -13.82
CA ARG A 16 -11.06 6.91 -13.81
C ARG A 16 -11.13 8.35 -13.32
N GLU A 17 -12.02 9.13 -13.93
CA GLU A 17 -12.24 10.54 -13.59
C GLU A 17 -12.64 10.74 -12.12
N SER A 18 -13.44 9.82 -11.56
CA SER A 18 -13.81 9.82 -10.15
C SER A 18 -12.63 9.61 -9.20
N ALA A 19 -11.59 8.87 -9.63
CA ALA A 19 -10.41 8.64 -8.80
C ALA A 19 -9.50 9.88 -8.79
N LYS A 20 -9.31 10.52 -9.95
CA LYS A 20 -8.57 11.79 -10.09
C LYS A 20 -9.14 12.90 -9.20
N ALA A 21 -10.46 12.98 -9.09
CA ALA A 21 -11.13 13.97 -8.24
C ALA A 21 -10.93 13.79 -6.72
N THR A 22 -10.43 12.63 -6.28
CA THR A 22 -10.19 12.32 -4.85
C THR A 22 -8.71 12.27 -4.46
N VAL A 23 -7.81 12.42 -5.43
CA VAL A 23 -6.37 12.42 -5.20
C VAL A 23 -6.03 13.69 -4.41
N GLY A 24 -5.48 13.53 -3.20
CA GLY A 24 -5.13 14.64 -2.30
C GLY A 24 -6.17 14.99 -1.23
N ALA A 25 -7.39 14.42 -1.25
CA ALA A 25 -8.42 14.74 -0.25
C ALA A 25 -8.06 14.29 1.20
N ASP A 26 -7.17 13.31 1.34
CA ASP A 26 -6.68 12.76 2.62
C ASP A 26 -5.25 13.24 2.97
N SER A 27 -4.61 14.04 2.10
CA SER A 27 -3.22 14.48 2.27
C SER A 27 -3.18 15.99 2.46
N ALA A 28 -2.66 16.46 3.61
CA ALA A 28 -2.47 17.88 3.91
C ALA A 28 -1.30 18.51 3.12
N GLU A 29 -1.01 18.00 1.93
CA GLU A 29 -0.05 18.57 1.00
C GLU A 29 -0.82 19.41 -0.02
N VAL A 30 -0.52 20.71 -0.03
CA VAL A 30 -1.00 21.67 -1.02
C VAL A 30 -0.50 21.19 -2.39
N VAL A 31 -1.39 20.56 -3.15
CA VAL A 31 -1.17 20.31 -4.58
C VAL A 31 -1.34 21.62 -5.33
N ASP A 32 -0.32 22.00 -6.09
CA ASP A 32 -0.29 23.22 -6.89
C ASP A 32 -1.44 23.20 -7.91
N ALA A 33 -2.13 24.33 -8.06
CA ALA A 33 -3.42 24.40 -8.77
C ALA A 33 -3.30 24.41 -10.31
N GLU A 34 -2.09 24.28 -10.85
CA GLU A 34 -1.80 24.35 -12.29
C GLU A 34 -1.64 22.99 -12.97
N GLU A 35 -1.53 21.87 -12.23
CA GLU A 35 -1.40 20.54 -12.83
C GLU A 35 -2.73 19.77 -12.87
N PRO A 36 -3.01 19.05 -13.98
CA PRO A 36 -4.20 18.20 -14.07
C PRO A 36 -4.15 17.14 -12.96
N PRO A 37 -5.30 16.78 -12.35
CA PRO A 37 -5.31 15.88 -11.20
C PRO A 37 -4.71 14.52 -11.60
N GLU A 38 -3.56 14.21 -11.01
CA GLU A 38 -2.83 12.98 -11.30
C GLU A 38 -3.69 11.76 -10.94
N ALA A 39 -3.62 10.72 -11.77
CA ALA A 39 -4.31 9.46 -11.51
C ALA A 39 -3.76 8.82 -10.24
N ARG A 40 -4.66 8.36 -9.35
CA ARG A 40 -4.28 7.70 -8.09
C ARG A 40 -3.42 6.48 -8.39
N THR A 41 -2.16 6.53 -7.98
CA THR A 41 -1.20 5.44 -8.17
C THR A 41 -0.77 4.85 -6.84
N VAL A 42 -0.82 3.52 -6.72
CA VAL A 42 -0.38 2.77 -5.54
C VAL A 42 0.65 1.73 -5.97
N THR A 43 1.78 1.68 -5.27
CA THR A 43 2.85 0.71 -5.50
C THR A 43 2.95 -0.27 -4.34
N TYR A 44 2.97 -1.57 -4.65
CA TYR A 44 3.10 -2.67 -3.70
C TYR A 44 4.43 -3.39 -3.95
N HIS A 45 5.33 -3.42 -2.97
CA HIS A 45 6.61 -4.12 -3.03
C HIS A 45 6.96 -4.64 -1.64
N TYR A 46 7.24 -5.94 -1.53
CA TYR A 46 7.47 -6.60 -0.24
C TYR A 46 8.59 -7.64 -0.33
N GLU A 47 9.63 -7.45 0.48
CA GLU A 47 10.78 -8.36 0.57
C GLU A 47 10.54 -9.50 1.57
N GLY A 48 9.81 -9.24 2.66
CA GLY A 48 9.52 -10.24 3.70
C GLY A 48 8.43 -11.24 3.30
N GLY A 49 7.80 -11.07 2.14
CA GLY A 49 6.79 -11.97 1.61
C GLY A 49 5.60 -12.19 2.57
N ILE A 50 5.33 -13.45 2.91
CA ILE A 50 4.21 -13.84 3.79
C ILE A 50 4.38 -13.24 5.20
N VAL A 51 5.61 -13.05 5.68
CA VAL A 51 5.87 -12.43 6.99
C VAL A 51 5.29 -11.01 7.03
N ASP A 52 5.49 -10.23 5.97
CA ASP A 52 4.95 -8.88 5.88
C ASP A 52 3.42 -8.88 5.73
N PHE A 53 2.85 -9.91 5.09
CA PHE A 53 1.41 -10.10 5.04
C PHE A 53 0.81 -10.35 6.42
N VAL A 54 1.43 -11.21 7.23
CA VAL A 54 0.97 -11.49 8.61
C VAL A 54 1.10 -10.24 9.48
N LYS A 55 2.20 -9.49 9.37
CA LYS A 55 2.37 -8.20 10.06
C LYS A 55 1.27 -7.21 9.69
N TYR A 56 0.98 -7.08 8.39
CA TYR A 56 -0.10 -6.22 7.90
C TYR A 56 -1.48 -6.66 8.40
N LEU A 57 -1.74 -7.96 8.48
CA LEU A 57 -3.00 -8.48 9.00
C LEU A 57 -3.16 -8.20 10.50
N ASN A 58 -2.08 -8.37 11.27
CA ASN A 58 -2.09 -8.19 12.71
C ASN A 58 -2.17 -6.72 13.14
N SER A 59 -1.72 -5.77 12.33
CA SER A 59 -1.82 -4.32 12.63
C SER A 59 -3.26 -3.82 12.83
N ARG A 60 -4.25 -4.57 12.33
CA ARG A 60 -5.68 -4.28 12.45
C ARG A 60 -6.38 -5.05 13.57
N LYS A 61 -5.71 -6.04 14.16
CA LYS A 61 -6.30 -6.96 15.14
C LYS A 61 -6.11 -6.53 16.60
N GLY A 62 -5.31 -5.49 16.85
CA GLY A 62 -5.05 -4.96 18.18
C GLY A 62 -3.65 -5.30 18.67
N GLU A 63 -3.52 -5.61 19.96
CA GLU A 63 -2.22 -5.84 20.60
C GLU A 63 -1.56 -7.14 20.11
N VAL A 64 -0.26 -7.05 19.83
CA VAL A 64 0.54 -8.18 19.36
C VAL A 64 0.95 -9.04 20.57
N ILE A 65 0.49 -10.29 20.61
CA ILE A 65 0.73 -11.21 21.73
C ILE A 65 2.18 -11.72 21.77
N HIS A 66 2.79 -11.94 20.60
CA HIS A 66 4.18 -12.39 20.47
C HIS A 66 4.94 -11.52 19.45
N PRO A 67 6.16 -11.05 19.77
CA PRO A 67 6.85 -10.06 18.94
C PRO A 67 7.37 -10.61 17.60
N SER A 68 7.65 -11.91 17.52
CA SER A 68 8.16 -12.56 16.30
C SER A 68 7.04 -13.25 15.53
N VAL A 69 7.04 -13.10 14.21
CA VAL A 69 6.22 -13.91 13.30
C VAL A 69 6.99 -15.18 12.99
N ILE A 70 6.32 -16.33 13.06
CA ILE A 70 6.90 -17.62 12.69
C ILE A 70 6.96 -17.70 11.17
N ASP A 71 8.14 -18.05 10.64
CA ASP A 71 8.43 -18.24 9.23
C ASP A 71 9.26 -19.52 9.06
N VAL A 72 9.09 -20.23 7.95
CA VAL A 72 9.86 -21.43 7.60
C VAL A 72 10.26 -21.28 6.14
N GLU A 73 11.56 -21.38 5.87
CA GLU A 73 12.14 -21.25 4.53
C GLU A 73 12.15 -22.58 3.76
#